data_AF-J2UDQ0-F1
#
_entry.id   AF-J2UDQ0-F1
#
_cell.length_a   1.000
_cell.length_b   1.000
_cell.length_c   1.000
_cell.angle_alpha   90.00
_cell.angle_beta   90.00
_cell.angle_gamma   90.00
#
_symmetry.space_group_name_H-M   'P 1'
#
loop_
_entity.id
_entity.type
_entity.pdbx_description
1 polymer ?
#
loop_
_entity_poly.entity_id
_entity_poly.type
_entity_poly.pdbx_seq_one_letter_code
_entity_poly.pdbx_strand_id
1 'polypeptide(L)'
;PAGAASLGQELLHFKLRLSADDTMPATDYARAAEHLAALARQDEQGGEGGGGGQHAAGILPTSLLTQGVRLENYIFEQHGAMVHIHFQTHEARLGIIRLGSHTDLRAADRHVQQLRNFICRLNIGSEGFHLLEHLLLRPRNAVQENQEAVDPDFYSSRISVVFPSWSARFSDPDFRSLAQETICRNLPAHLFPEFHWLDPVAMRDFEQRQRLWLEQLRRYAGLADADRDSHADNLDAAAQGLTRFLHRRRAAANQSYWV
;
A
#
# COMPACT_ATOMS: atom_id res chain seq x y z
N PRO A 1 -18.48 -2.84 -9.98
CA PRO A 1 -17.65 -2.02 -9.09
C PRO A 1 -16.70 -1.12 -9.89
N ALA A 2 -17.12 0.13 -10.10
CA ALA A 2 -16.25 1.19 -10.60
C ALA A 2 -15.16 1.47 -9.54
N GLY A 3 -13.90 1.45 -9.98
CA GLY A 3 -12.72 1.87 -9.21
C GLY A 3 -12.56 1.25 -7.82
N ALA A 4 -12.08 0.00 -7.74
CA ALA A 4 -11.36 -0.38 -6.52
C ALA A 4 -10.22 0.64 -6.36
N ALA A 5 -10.23 1.40 -5.27
CA ALA A 5 -9.17 2.36 -4.98
C ALA A 5 -7.85 1.60 -5.00
N SER A 6 -6.96 1.97 -5.92
CA SER A 6 -5.63 1.38 -5.99
C SER A 6 -4.86 1.87 -4.77
N LEU A 7 -4.61 0.97 -3.83
CA LEU A 7 -3.93 1.21 -2.57
C LEU A 7 -2.55 1.82 -2.81
N GLY A 8 -1.88 1.40 -3.89
CA GLY A 8 -0.58 1.95 -4.29
C GLY A 8 -0.62 3.36 -4.90
N GLN A 9 -1.81 3.93 -5.18
CA GLN A 9 -1.94 5.28 -5.74
C GLN A 9 -2.20 6.35 -4.68
N GLU A 10 -2.59 6.00 -3.45
CA GLU A 10 -2.92 6.99 -2.42
C GLU A 10 -1.74 7.94 -2.15
N LEU A 11 -0.54 7.39 -1.93
CA LEU A 11 0.66 8.20 -1.77
C LEU A 11 1.01 9.01 -3.03
N LEU A 12 0.77 8.45 -4.22
CA LEU A 12 1.04 9.12 -5.50
C LEU A 12 0.07 10.28 -5.78
N HIS A 13 -1.18 10.17 -5.33
CA HIS A 13 -2.17 11.25 -5.42
C HIS A 13 -1.64 12.53 -4.76
N PHE A 14 -0.99 12.38 -3.60
CA PHE A 14 -0.33 13.47 -2.88
C PHE A 14 1.14 13.69 -3.27
N LYS A 15 1.64 13.01 -4.33
CA LYS A 15 3.04 13.05 -4.80
C LYS A 15 4.06 12.71 -3.70
N LEU A 16 3.67 11.85 -2.77
CA LEU A 16 4.51 11.36 -1.68
C LEU A 16 5.22 10.09 -2.10
N ARG A 17 6.47 9.94 -1.66
CA ARG A 17 7.25 8.72 -1.80
C ARG A 17 7.80 8.33 -0.43
N LEU A 18 7.67 7.07 -0.05
CA LEU A 18 8.29 6.59 1.18
C LEU A 18 9.81 6.59 1.03
N SER A 19 10.50 6.89 2.13
CA SER A 19 11.93 6.67 2.23
C SER A 19 12.23 5.19 2.02
N ALA A 20 13.22 4.89 1.16
CA ALA A 20 13.67 3.52 0.93
C ALA A 20 14.46 2.96 2.12
N ASP A 21 15.09 3.84 2.92
CA ASP A 21 15.97 3.49 4.04
C ASP A 21 15.66 4.34 5.29
N ASP A 22 15.91 3.77 6.47
CA ASP A 22 15.81 4.44 7.79
C ASP A 22 16.98 5.44 8.05
N THR A 23 17.65 5.88 6.99
CA THR A 23 18.86 6.73 7.04
C THR A 23 18.57 8.23 6.92
N MET A 24 17.29 8.62 6.79
CA MET A 24 16.86 10.02 6.66
C MET A 24 17.34 10.89 7.85
N PRO A 25 17.94 12.07 7.61
CA PRO A 25 18.38 12.96 8.69
C PRO A 25 17.19 13.64 9.38
N ALA A 26 17.38 14.03 10.64
CA ALA A 26 16.37 14.70 11.47
C ALA A 26 15.77 15.96 10.81
N THR A 27 16.56 16.70 10.02
CA THR A 27 16.10 17.90 9.30
C THR A 27 15.02 17.61 8.27
N ASP A 28 15.02 16.41 7.68
CA ASP A 28 14.03 16.04 6.65
C ASP A 28 12.69 15.63 7.26
N TYR A 29 12.65 15.23 8.53
CA TYR A 29 11.40 15.01 9.27
C TYR A 29 10.63 16.31 9.48
N ALA A 30 11.31 17.39 9.86
CA ALA A 30 10.69 18.71 10.00
C ALA A 30 10.10 19.19 8.66
N ARG A 31 10.85 19.03 7.56
CA ARG A 31 10.37 19.36 6.20
C ARG A 31 9.18 18.52 5.80
N ALA A 32 9.22 17.21 6.07
CA ALA A 32 8.12 16.30 5.77
C ALA A 32 6.86 16.67 6.57
N ALA A 33 6.99 16.95 7.87
CA ALA A 33 5.88 17.37 8.73
C ALA A 33 5.22 18.68 8.23
N GLU A 34 6.03 19.68 7.88
CA GLU A 34 5.49 20.94 7.32
C GLU A 34 4.80 20.72 5.97
N HIS A 35 5.38 19.87 5.11
CA HIS A 35 4.77 19.53 3.82
C HIS A 35 3.43 18.80 3.99
N LEU A 36 3.35 17.81 4.89
CA LEU A 36 2.11 17.11 5.20
C LEU A 36 1.05 18.05 5.80
N ALA A 37 1.43 18.95 6.70
CA ALA A 37 0.51 19.93 7.26
C ALA A 37 -0.01 20.90 6.19
N ALA A 38 0.81 21.26 5.20
CA ALA A 38 0.37 22.06 4.05
C ALA A 38 -0.64 21.31 3.18
N LEU A 39 -0.40 20.03 2.89
CA LEU A 39 -1.35 19.18 2.16
C LEU A 39 -2.67 19.00 2.93
N ALA A 40 -2.61 18.82 4.25
CA ALA A 40 -3.80 18.72 5.10
C ALA A 40 -4.69 19.96 5.00
N ARG A 41 -4.10 21.17 5.08
CA ARG A 41 -4.83 22.44 4.94
C ARG A 41 -5.49 22.61 3.58
N GLN A 42 -4.86 22.12 2.51
CA GLN A 42 -5.41 22.19 1.16
C GLN A 42 -6.60 21.22 0.99
N ASP A 43 -6.47 20.02 1.54
CA ASP A 43 -7.51 19.01 1.47
C ASP A 43 -8.77 19.41 2.25
N GLU A 44 -8.62 20.00 3.43
CA GLU A 44 -9.73 20.53 4.25
C GLU A 44 -10.52 21.65 3.55
N GLN A 45 -9.92 22.36 2.58
CA GLN A 45 -10.54 23.49 1.87
C GLN A 45 -11.41 23.09 0.66
N GLY A 46 -11.64 21.79 0.42
CA GLY A 46 -12.70 21.31 -0.49
C GLY A 46 -12.42 21.51 -1.98
N GLY A 47 -11.16 21.44 -2.41
CA GLY A 47 -10.84 21.43 -3.84
C GLY A 47 -11.18 20.09 -4.49
N GLU A 48 -12.40 19.94 -5.03
CA GLU A 48 -12.62 19.01 -6.14
C GLU A 48 -11.74 19.46 -7.32
N GLY A 49 -10.70 18.68 -7.63
CA GLY A 49 -9.94 18.89 -8.86
C GLY A 49 -8.47 18.52 -8.74
N GLY A 50 -8.13 17.41 -9.39
CA GLY A 50 -6.77 17.20 -9.87
C GLY A 50 -6.30 18.45 -10.62
N GLY A 51 -5.23 19.06 -10.12
CA GLY A 51 -4.68 20.26 -10.71
C GLY A 51 -3.22 20.37 -10.34
N GLY A 52 -2.35 19.82 -11.21
CA GLY A 52 -1.19 20.51 -11.80
C GLY A 52 -0.31 21.45 -10.97
N GLY A 53 -0.34 21.43 -9.63
CA GLY A 53 0.60 22.18 -8.81
C GLY A 53 1.98 21.56 -8.95
N GLN A 54 2.97 22.35 -9.36
CA GLN A 54 4.39 22.02 -9.33
C GLN A 54 4.88 21.85 -7.87
N HIS A 55 4.30 20.91 -7.13
CA HIS A 55 4.84 20.50 -5.85
C HIS A 55 5.91 19.43 -6.12
N ALA A 56 7.12 19.73 -5.64
CA ALA A 56 8.21 18.78 -5.65
C ALA A 56 7.77 17.49 -4.92
N ALA A 57 8.10 16.33 -5.48
CA ALA A 57 7.77 15.05 -4.86
C ALA A 57 8.36 15.03 -3.43
N GLY A 58 7.49 14.89 -2.44
CA GLY A 58 7.88 14.90 -1.02
C GLY A 58 8.34 13.51 -0.60
N ILE A 59 9.51 13.43 0.05
CA ILE A 59 9.93 12.20 0.72
C ILE A 59 9.26 12.14 2.08
N LEU A 60 8.54 11.06 2.35
CA LEU A 60 7.85 10.78 3.61
C LEU A 60 8.67 9.75 4.40
N PRO A 61 9.19 10.10 5.59
CA PRO A 61 9.80 9.11 6.48
C PRO A 61 8.79 8.02 6.86
N THR A 62 9.20 6.76 6.75
CA THR A 62 8.34 5.61 7.04
C THR A 62 7.90 5.61 8.50
N SER A 63 8.78 5.92 9.46
CA SER A 63 8.40 6.04 10.87
C SER A 63 7.42 7.17 11.14
N LEU A 64 7.50 8.29 10.41
CA LEU A 64 6.50 9.35 10.54
C LEU A 64 5.12 8.87 10.06
N LEU A 65 5.06 8.11 8.97
CA LEU A 65 3.79 7.53 8.48
C LEU A 65 3.21 6.50 9.46
N THR A 66 4.05 5.63 10.03
CA THR A 66 3.60 4.50 10.86
C THR A 66 3.40 4.86 12.33
N GLN A 67 4.23 5.74 12.89
CA GLN A 67 4.23 6.12 14.31
C GLN A 67 3.59 7.49 14.55
N GLY A 68 3.52 8.37 13.54
CA GLY A 68 2.87 9.69 13.62
C GLY A 68 1.35 9.66 13.77
N VAL A 69 0.72 8.48 13.73
CA VAL A 69 -0.70 8.31 14.06
C VAL A 69 -0.99 8.42 15.56
N ARG A 70 0.04 8.28 16.42
CA ARG A 70 -0.11 8.23 17.88
C ARG A 70 0.29 9.57 18.50
N LEU A 71 -0.63 10.16 19.29
CA LEU A 71 -0.36 11.42 19.99
C LEU A 71 0.76 11.30 21.04
N GLU A 72 0.95 10.11 21.62
CA GLU A 72 2.00 9.83 22.61
C GLU A 72 3.42 10.04 22.07
N ASN A 73 3.59 10.01 20.74
CA ASN A 73 4.87 10.24 20.09
C ASN A 73 5.16 11.72 19.85
N TYR A 74 4.28 12.65 20.26
CA TYR A 74 4.49 14.08 20.13
C TYR A 74 4.74 14.72 21.50
N ILE A 75 5.86 15.43 21.62
CA ILE A 75 6.30 16.10 22.86
C ILE A 75 6.32 17.61 22.63
N PHE A 76 5.68 18.35 23.53
CA PHE A 76 5.68 19.82 23.52
C PHE A 76 6.63 20.34 24.59
N GLU A 77 7.60 21.16 24.19
CA GLU A 77 8.55 21.80 25.11
C GLU A 77 8.45 23.33 24.99
N GLN A 78 8.18 24.01 26.09
CA GLN A 78 8.10 25.47 26.10
C GLN A 78 9.46 26.09 26.46
N HIS A 79 10.04 26.85 25.53
CA HIS A 79 11.27 27.62 25.73
C HIS A 79 10.97 29.11 25.57
N GLY A 80 10.78 29.81 26.70
CA GLY A 80 10.39 31.22 26.71
C GLY A 80 9.02 31.44 26.09
N ALA A 81 8.99 32.24 25.01
CA ALA A 81 7.77 32.57 24.27
C ALA A 81 7.46 31.57 23.13
N MET A 82 8.29 30.54 22.93
CA MET A 82 8.11 29.57 21.85
C MET A 82 7.81 28.19 22.40
N VAL A 83 6.93 27.46 21.73
CA VAL A 83 6.64 26.05 21.97
C VAL A 83 7.26 25.23 20.85
N HIS A 84 8.13 24.30 21.20
CA HIS A 84 8.77 23.37 20.29
C HIS A 84 7.99 22.05 20.23
N ILE A 85 7.78 21.55 19.02
CA ILE A 85 7.18 20.22 18.79
C ILE A 85 8.31 19.26 18.48
N HIS A 86 8.37 18.17 19.23
CA HIS A 86 9.24 17.04 18.98
C HIS A 86 8.44 15.79 18.65
N PHE A 87 9.00 14.96 17.80
CA PHE A 87 8.50 13.64 17.44
C PHE A 87 9.46 12.59 17.97
N GLN A 88 8.95 11.71 18.81
CA GLN A 88 9.68 10.57 19.31
C GLN A 88 9.47 9.39 18.37
N THR A 89 10.54 8.99 17.69
CA THR A 89 10.58 7.79 16.85
C THR A 89 11.23 6.64 17.60
N HIS A 90 10.71 5.43 17.38
CA HIS A 90 11.32 4.19 17.86
C HIS A 90 12.49 3.73 16.97
N GLU A 91 12.89 4.52 15.98
CA GLU A 91 14.14 4.30 15.25
C GLU A 91 15.34 4.49 16.18
N ALA A 92 16.14 3.42 16.35
CA ALA A 92 17.28 3.38 17.25
C ALA A 92 18.31 4.53 17.06
N ARG A 93 18.36 5.12 15.87
CA ARG A 93 19.31 6.18 15.51
C ARG A 93 18.85 7.59 15.89
N LEU A 94 17.56 7.88 15.84
CA LEU A 94 17.06 9.25 15.87
C LEU A 94 16.48 9.64 17.23
N GLY A 95 15.76 8.74 17.91
CA GLY A 95 15.14 9.02 19.21
C GLY A 95 14.12 10.17 19.14
N ILE A 96 14.52 11.39 19.49
CA ILE A 96 13.66 12.57 19.55
C ILE A 96 14.09 13.58 18.48
N ILE A 97 13.16 13.95 17.60
CA ILE A 97 13.40 14.83 16.46
C ILE A 97 12.53 16.08 16.58
N ARG A 98 13.10 17.27 16.40
CA ARG A 98 12.31 18.51 16.34
C ARG A 98 11.56 18.61 15.01
N LEU A 99 10.24 18.76 15.06
CA LEU A 99 9.40 18.97 13.88
C LEU A 99 9.22 20.46 13.56
N GLY A 100 9.10 21.31 14.58
CA GLY A 100 8.77 22.72 14.38
C GLY A 100 8.78 23.54 15.67
N SER A 101 8.41 24.81 15.56
CA SER A 101 8.23 25.70 16.70
C SER A 101 7.15 26.75 16.43
N HIS A 102 6.34 27.05 17.44
CA HIS A 102 5.18 27.94 17.35
C HIS A 102 5.17 28.97 18.49
N THR A 103 4.41 30.05 18.31
CA THR A 103 4.32 31.16 19.26
C THR A 103 3.47 30.87 20.49
N ASP A 104 2.60 29.86 20.42
CA ASP A 104 1.78 29.44 21.54
C ASP A 104 1.44 27.94 21.47
N LEU A 105 0.98 27.40 22.59
CA LEU A 105 0.64 25.98 22.71
C LEU A 105 -0.57 25.59 21.84
N ARG A 106 -1.52 26.50 21.61
CA ARG A 106 -2.73 26.21 20.82
C ARG A 106 -2.39 26.06 19.33
N ALA A 107 -1.47 26.85 18.82
CA ALA A 107 -0.94 26.76 17.46
C ALA A 107 -0.13 25.49 17.29
N ALA A 108 0.68 25.11 18.28
CA ALA A 108 1.43 23.86 18.27
C ALA A 108 0.50 22.63 18.28
N ASP A 109 -0.49 22.60 19.18
CA ASP A 109 -1.48 21.53 19.26
C ASP A 109 -2.26 21.38 17.93
N ARG A 110 -2.74 22.51 17.37
CA ARG A 110 -3.43 22.50 16.07
C ARG A 110 -2.57 21.91 14.96
N HIS A 111 -1.29 22.27 14.92
CA HIS A 111 -0.36 21.72 13.93
C HIS A 111 -0.22 20.20 14.06
N VAL A 112 -0.04 19.69 15.28
CA VAL A 112 0.06 18.24 15.54
C VAL A 112 -1.23 17.52 15.17
N GLN A 113 -2.39 18.07 15.51
CA GLN A 113 -3.68 17.47 15.16
C GLN A 113 -3.90 17.42 13.64
N GLN A 114 -3.58 18.49 12.92
CA GLN A 114 -3.66 18.52 11.45
C GLN A 114 -2.73 17.49 10.82
N LEU A 115 -1.47 17.47 11.25
CA LEU A 115 -0.47 16.50 10.79
C LEU A 115 -0.93 15.07 11.04
N ARG A 116 -1.33 14.75 12.27
CA ARG A 116 -1.80 13.43 12.68
C ARG A 116 -3.03 13.01 11.88
N ASN A 117 -4.04 13.87 11.78
CA ASN A 117 -5.27 13.56 11.05
C ASN A 117 -5.00 13.24 9.58
N PHE A 118 -4.10 13.98 8.95
CA PHE A 118 -3.67 13.72 7.59
C PHE A 118 -2.89 12.40 7.46
N ILE A 119 -1.96 12.11 8.38
CA ILE A 119 -1.26 10.82 8.43
C ILE A 119 -2.26 9.67 8.61
N CYS A 120 -3.23 9.79 9.52
CA CYS A 120 -4.29 8.80 9.70
C CYS A 120 -5.10 8.60 8.42
N ARG A 121 -5.44 9.68 7.71
CA ARG A 121 -6.15 9.60 6.43
C ARG A 121 -5.33 8.87 5.36
N LEU A 122 -4.04 9.21 5.21
CA LEU A 122 -3.14 8.51 4.29
C LEU A 122 -3.06 7.01 4.61
N ASN A 123 -3.00 6.66 5.89
CA ASN A 123 -3.03 5.26 6.33
C ASN A 123 -4.32 4.58 5.93
N ILE A 124 -5.48 5.17 6.25
CA ILE A 124 -6.80 4.60 5.92
C ILE A 124 -6.97 4.44 4.41
N GLY A 125 -6.57 5.44 3.60
CA GLY A 125 -6.64 5.37 2.14
C GLY A 125 -5.69 4.36 1.51
N SER A 126 -4.60 4.01 2.22
CA SER A 126 -3.65 2.99 1.80
C SER A 126 -3.99 1.59 2.30
N GLU A 127 -5.03 1.43 3.12
CA GLU A 127 -5.41 0.16 3.74
C GLU A 127 -6.51 -0.57 2.95
N GLY A 128 -6.45 -1.90 2.98
CA GLY A 128 -7.30 -2.79 2.19
C GLY A 128 -6.50 -4.00 1.72
N PHE A 129 -7.08 -4.81 0.84
CA PHE A 129 -6.36 -5.91 0.21
C PHE A 129 -7.00 -6.29 -1.12
N HIS A 130 -6.22 -6.99 -1.94
CA HIS A 130 -6.71 -7.64 -3.15
C HIS A 130 -6.79 -9.14 -2.93
N LEU A 131 -7.85 -9.76 -3.46
CA LEU A 131 -8.01 -11.21 -3.46
C LEU A 131 -8.00 -11.71 -4.91
N LEU A 132 -7.21 -12.74 -5.17
CA LEU A 132 -7.08 -13.35 -6.49
C LEU A 132 -7.18 -14.86 -6.39
N GLU A 133 -8.19 -15.44 -7.02
CA GLU A 133 -8.31 -16.89 -7.15
C GLU A 133 -7.46 -17.39 -8.31
N HIS A 134 -6.55 -18.33 -8.02
CA HIS A 134 -5.56 -18.78 -9.01
C HIS A 134 -6.22 -19.51 -10.17
N LEU A 135 -7.34 -20.20 -9.94
CA LEU A 135 -8.11 -20.88 -10.99
C LEU A 135 -8.49 -19.93 -12.13
N LEU A 136 -8.74 -18.64 -11.83
CA LEU A 136 -9.06 -17.63 -12.84
C LEU A 136 -7.86 -17.24 -13.71
N LEU A 137 -6.63 -17.59 -13.33
CA LEU A 137 -5.42 -17.36 -14.11
C LEU A 137 -5.06 -18.53 -15.03
N ARG A 138 -5.79 -19.66 -14.96
CA ARG A 138 -5.49 -20.85 -15.75
C ARG A 138 -5.59 -20.57 -17.25
N PRO A 139 -4.57 -20.85 -18.07
CA PRO A 139 -4.62 -20.60 -19.52
C PRO A 139 -5.85 -21.25 -20.19
N ARG A 140 -6.44 -20.55 -21.17
CA ARG A 140 -7.65 -20.99 -21.90
C ARG A 140 -7.26 -21.74 -23.16
N ASN A 141 -6.22 -21.27 -23.83
CA ASN A 141 -5.64 -21.94 -24.99
C ASN A 141 -4.47 -22.85 -24.56
N ALA A 142 -4.16 -23.83 -25.41
CA ALA A 142 -3.03 -24.71 -25.17
C ALA A 142 -1.73 -23.89 -25.02
N VAL A 143 -0.93 -24.29 -24.04
CA VAL A 143 0.33 -23.64 -23.64
C VAL A 143 1.21 -23.39 -24.86
N GLN A 144 1.44 -22.12 -25.21
CA GLN A 144 2.44 -21.75 -26.21
C GLN A 144 3.81 -22.28 -25.75
N GLU A 145 4.63 -22.83 -26.66
CA GLU A 145 5.92 -23.49 -26.37
C GLU A 145 6.92 -22.64 -25.55
N ASN A 146 6.69 -21.34 -25.40
CA ASN A 146 7.53 -20.39 -24.67
C ASN A 146 7.01 -20.01 -23.27
N GLN A 147 6.00 -20.70 -22.73
CA GLN A 147 5.53 -20.46 -21.37
C GLN A 147 6.36 -21.29 -20.38
N GLU A 148 6.99 -20.62 -19.41
CA GLU A 148 7.60 -21.31 -18.26
C GLU A 148 6.55 -22.21 -17.60
N ALA A 149 6.87 -23.49 -17.44
CA ALA A 149 6.00 -24.46 -16.81
C ALA A 149 5.80 -24.07 -15.34
N VAL A 150 4.65 -23.47 -15.04
CA VAL A 150 4.19 -23.24 -13.67
C VAL A 150 3.71 -24.58 -13.12
N ASP A 151 4.09 -24.90 -11.88
CA ASP A 151 3.60 -26.10 -11.20
C ASP A 151 2.07 -26.19 -11.30
N PRO A 152 1.50 -27.31 -11.83
CA PRO A 152 0.06 -27.51 -11.87
C PRO A 152 -0.65 -27.30 -10.52
N ASP A 153 0.03 -27.51 -9.40
CA ASP A 153 -0.49 -27.24 -8.05
C ASP A 153 -0.80 -25.75 -7.82
N PHE A 154 -0.19 -24.83 -8.58
CA PHE A 154 -0.46 -23.40 -8.48
C PHE A 154 -1.94 -23.04 -8.67
N TYR A 155 -2.66 -23.78 -9.51
CA TYR A 155 -4.06 -23.51 -9.82
C TYR A 155 -5.05 -24.26 -8.92
N SER A 156 -4.56 -25.17 -8.08
CA SER A 156 -5.40 -26.15 -7.36
C SER A 156 -5.92 -25.57 -6.04
N SER A 157 -7.14 -25.01 -6.07
CA SER A 157 -7.83 -24.44 -4.89
C SER A 157 -7.02 -23.38 -4.13
N ARG A 158 -6.19 -22.61 -4.82
CA ARG A 158 -5.34 -21.57 -4.23
C ARG A 158 -5.91 -20.19 -4.45
N ILE A 159 -5.74 -19.33 -3.45
CA ILE A 159 -6.00 -17.91 -3.55
C ILE A 159 -4.79 -17.12 -3.07
N SER A 160 -4.52 -15.99 -3.70
CA SER A 160 -3.58 -14.99 -3.20
C SER A 160 -4.34 -13.86 -2.54
N VAL A 161 -3.96 -13.54 -1.30
CA VAL A 161 -4.42 -12.34 -0.59
C VAL A 161 -3.26 -11.36 -0.48
N VAL A 162 -3.40 -10.21 -1.12
CA VAL A 162 -2.34 -9.23 -1.31
C VAL A 162 -2.64 -7.97 -0.50
N PHE A 163 -1.83 -7.73 0.51
CA PHE A 163 -1.90 -6.59 1.42
C PHE A 163 -0.78 -5.56 1.13
N PRO A 164 -1.02 -4.26 1.34
CA PRO A 164 0.05 -3.28 1.49
C PRO A 164 0.84 -3.52 2.78
N SER A 165 2.10 -3.12 2.84
CA SER A 165 2.99 -3.38 3.99
C SER A 165 3.42 -2.13 4.77
N TRP A 166 2.93 -0.95 4.37
CA TRP A 166 3.50 0.35 4.78
C TRP A 166 2.60 1.22 5.67
N SER A 167 1.34 0.87 5.87
CA SER A 167 0.49 1.59 6.84
C SER A 167 0.91 1.24 8.27
N ALA A 168 0.57 2.09 9.23
CA ALA A 168 0.82 1.87 10.66
C ALA A 168 0.36 0.49 11.13
N ARG A 169 -0.86 0.08 10.75
CA ARG A 169 -1.40 -1.24 11.11
C ARG A 169 -0.73 -2.35 10.31
N PHE A 170 -0.50 -2.15 9.03
CA PHE A 170 0.00 -3.20 8.16
C PHE A 170 1.52 -3.36 8.23
N SER A 171 2.23 -2.45 8.88
CA SER A 171 3.62 -2.63 9.28
C SER A 171 3.77 -3.42 10.59
N ASP A 172 2.71 -3.52 11.39
CA ASP A 172 2.71 -4.20 12.70
C ASP A 172 2.55 -5.72 12.55
N PRO A 173 3.53 -6.55 12.96
CA PRO A 173 3.46 -8.01 12.85
C PRO A 173 2.25 -8.63 13.56
N ASP A 174 1.86 -8.11 14.72
CA ASP A 174 0.74 -8.67 15.50
C ASP A 174 -0.58 -8.48 14.74
N PHE A 175 -0.77 -7.29 14.15
CA PHE A 175 -1.90 -7.03 13.29
C PHE A 175 -1.88 -7.92 12.04
N ARG A 176 -0.71 -8.18 11.43
CA ARG A 176 -0.60 -9.09 10.27
C ARG A 176 -1.08 -10.49 10.63
N SER A 177 -0.68 -11.02 11.78
CA SER A 177 -1.14 -12.32 12.26
C SER A 177 -2.64 -12.35 12.48
N LEU A 178 -3.20 -11.31 13.13
CA LEU A 178 -4.65 -11.19 13.33
C LEU A 178 -5.42 -11.13 11.99
N ALA A 179 -4.93 -10.37 11.01
CA ALA A 179 -5.56 -10.24 9.70
C ALA A 179 -5.56 -11.57 8.94
N GLN A 180 -4.43 -12.29 8.94
CA GLN A 180 -4.30 -13.60 8.32
C GLN A 180 -5.23 -14.63 8.98
N GLU A 181 -5.23 -14.69 10.32
CA GLU A 181 -6.11 -15.58 11.07
C GLU A 181 -7.59 -15.29 10.78
N THR A 182 -7.96 -14.01 10.74
CA THR A 182 -9.33 -13.59 10.42
C THR A 182 -9.74 -14.09 9.05
N ILE A 183 -8.87 -13.99 8.05
CA ILE A 183 -9.16 -14.53 6.71
C ILE A 183 -9.29 -16.04 6.74
N CYS A 184 -8.35 -16.76 7.35
CA CYS A 184 -8.39 -18.22 7.42
C CYS A 184 -9.69 -18.72 8.08
N ARG A 185 -10.16 -18.06 9.13
CA ARG A 185 -11.43 -18.40 9.82
C ARG A 185 -12.68 -18.20 8.96
N ASN A 186 -12.61 -17.32 7.95
CA ASN A 186 -13.74 -17.01 7.07
C ASN A 186 -13.62 -17.68 5.69
N LEU A 187 -12.51 -18.34 5.39
CA LEU A 187 -12.31 -19.03 4.13
C LEU A 187 -13.01 -20.40 4.12
N PRO A 188 -13.60 -20.81 2.98
CA PRO A 188 -14.00 -22.18 2.77
C PRO A 188 -12.83 -23.14 2.98
N ALA A 189 -13.09 -24.26 3.66
CA ALA A 189 -12.05 -25.23 4.06
C ALA A 189 -11.24 -25.85 2.90
N HIS A 190 -11.76 -25.78 1.67
CA HIS A 190 -11.07 -26.31 0.48
C HIS A 190 -10.14 -25.30 -0.19
N LEU A 191 -10.15 -24.02 0.22
CA LEU A 191 -9.28 -22.98 -0.33
C LEU A 191 -8.02 -22.80 0.51
N PHE A 192 -6.88 -22.72 -0.16
CA PHE A 192 -5.56 -22.51 0.44
C PHE A 192 -5.08 -21.08 0.19
N PRO A 193 -5.04 -20.21 1.22
CA PRO A 193 -4.57 -18.84 1.05
C PRO A 193 -3.04 -18.72 1.03
N GLU A 194 -2.54 -17.88 0.13
CA GLU A 194 -1.16 -17.38 0.10
C GLU A 194 -1.19 -15.87 0.41
N PHE A 195 -0.48 -15.45 1.47
CA PHE A 195 -0.52 -14.06 1.94
C PHE A 195 0.71 -13.29 1.44
N HIS A 196 0.49 -12.15 0.78
CA HIS A 196 1.57 -11.30 0.29
C HIS A 196 1.47 -9.90 0.89
N TRP A 197 2.48 -9.48 1.66
CA TRP A 197 2.63 -8.11 2.15
C TRP A 197 3.59 -7.36 1.23
N LEU A 198 3.08 -6.39 0.47
CA LEU A 198 3.82 -5.69 -0.58
C LEU A 198 4.17 -4.26 -0.17
N ASP A 199 5.41 -3.84 -0.46
CA ASP A 199 5.80 -2.43 -0.42
C ASP A 199 5.06 -1.62 -1.51
N PRO A 200 5.08 -0.27 -1.47
CA PRO A 200 4.34 0.56 -2.43
C PRO A 200 4.69 0.30 -3.90
N VAL A 201 5.96 0.00 -4.19
CA VAL A 201 6.43 -0.21 -5.57
C VAL A 201 5.88 -1.54 -6.09
N ALA A 202 5.99 -2.58 -5.28
CA ALA A 202 5.48 -3.90 -5.56
C ALA A 202 3.95 -3.94 -5.69
N MET A 203 3.23 -3.26 -4.80
CA MET A 203 1.76 -3.17 -4.86
C MET A 203 1.32 -2.50 -6.16
N ARG A 204 2.00 -1.43 -6.58
CA ARG A 204 1.68 -0.75 -7.84
C ARG A 204 1.90 -1.64 -9.06
N ASP A 205 3.01 -2.40 -9.12
CA ASP A 205 3.26 -3.37 -10.20
C ASP A 205 2.16 -4.45 -10.22
N PHE A 206 1.79 -4.97 -9.06
CA PHE A 206 0.68 -5.92 -8.93
C PHE A 206 -0.65 -5.33 -9.43
N GLU A 207 -1.05 -4.15 -8.95
CA GLU A 207 -2.31 -3.49 -9.33
C GLU A 207 -2.36 -3.15 -10.82
N GLN A 208 -1.24 -2.79 -11.43
CA GLN A 208 -1.15 -2.56 -12.87
C GLN A 208 -1.43 -3.86 -13.64
N ARG A 209 -0.76 -4.96 -13.27
CA ARG A 209 -0.98 -6.28 -13.89
C ARG A 209 -2.40 -6.77 -13.70
N GLN A 210 -2.93 -6.62 -12.49
CA GLN A 210 -4.29 -7.02 -12.14
C GLN A 210 -5.32 -6.23 -12.94
N ARG A 211 -5.13 -4.92 -13.11
CA ARG A 211 -6.03 -4.07 -13.90
C ARG A 211 -6.07 -4.49 -15.37
N LEU A 212 -4.90 -4.74 -15.97
CA LEU A 212 -4.80 -5.23 -17.35
C LEU A 212 -5.50 -6.59 -17.50
N TRP A 213 -5.25 -7.51 -16.58
CA TRP A 213 -5.89 -8.82 -16.58
C TRP A 213 -7.42 -8.73 -16.40
N LEU A 214 -7.91 -7.93 -15.44
CA LEU A 214 -9.35 -7.74 -15.23
C LEU A 214 -10.05 -7.13 -16.44
N GLU A 215 -9.38 -6.22 -17.16
CA GLU A 215 -9.90 -5.65 -18.40
C GLU A 215 -10.04 -6.73 -19.48
N GLN A 216 -9.01 -7.56 -19.69
CA GLN A 216 -9.09 -8.68 -20.64
C GLN A 216 -10.12 -9.71 -20.22
N LEU A 217 -10.22 -10.04 -18.93
CA LEU A 217 -11.20 -11.00 -18.41
C LEU A 217 -12.64 -10.52 -18.64
N ARG A 218 -12.91 -9.23 -18.40
CA ARG A 218 -14.22 -8.63 -18.68
C ARG A 218 -14.57 -8.65 -20.17
N ARG A 219 -13.60 -8.36 -21.02
CA ARG A 219 -13.77 -8.46 -22.48
C ARG A 219 -14.09 -9.90 -22.87
N TYR A 220 -13.26 -10.86 -22.44
CA TYR A 220 -13.43 -12.28 -22.73
C TYR A 220 -14.80 -12.81 -22.28
N ALA A 221 -15.25 -12.46 -21.07
CA ALA A 221 -16.54 -12.87 -20.53
C ALA A 221 -17.75 -12.30 -21.31
N GLY A 222 -17.57 -11.14 -21.96
CA GLY A 222 -18.62 -10.49 -22.76
C GLY A 222 -18.70 -10.95 -24.22
N LEU A 223 -17.74 -11.76 -24.70
CA LEU A 223 -17.68 -12.22 -26.09
C LEU A 223 -18.59 -13.42 -26.33
N ALA A 224 -19.11 -13.50 -27.57
CA ALA A 224 -19.74 -14.70 -28.11
C ALA A 224 -18.69 -15.81 -28.32
N ASP A 225 -19.10 -17.08 -28.29
CA ASP A 225 -18.18 -18.23 -28.32
C ASP A 225 -17.24 -18.23 -29.53
N ALA A 226 -17.69 -17.74 -30.69
CA ALA A 226 -16.90 -17.69 -31.92
C ALA A 226 -15.70 -16.72 -31.86
N ASP A 227 -15.75 -15.69 -31.01
CA ASP A 227 -14.70 -14.66 -30.90
C ASP A 227 -13.73 -14.91 -29.74
N ARG A 228 -13.99 -15.93 -28.90
CA ARG A 228 -13.23 -16.18 -27.67
C ARG A 228 -11.81 -16.64 -27.94
N ASP A 229 -11.60 -17.48 -28.95
CA ASP A 229 -10.28 -18.06 -29.23
C ASP A 229 -9.24 -16.99 -29.59
N SER A 230 -9.64 -15.97 -30.36
CA SER A 230 -8.75 -14.85 -30.74
C SER A 230 -8.40 -13.93 -29.57
N HIS A 231 -9.25 -13.87 -28.54
CA HIS A 231 -9.05 -13.00 -27.36
C HIS A 231 -8.46 -13.75 -26.16
N ALA A 232 -8.52 -15.08 -26.17
CA ALA A 232 -7.93 -15.93 -25.15
C ALA A 232 -6.41 -15.72 -25.04
N ASP A 233 -5.70 -15.50 -26.15
CA ASP A 233 -4.25 -15.25 -26.14
C ASP A 233 -3.88 -13.98 -25.36
N ASN A 234 -4.66 -12.90 -25.52
CA ASN A 234 -4.46 -11.65 -24.79
C ASN A 234 -4.76 -11.81 -23.29
N LEU A 235 -5.80 -12.57 -22.96
CA LEU A 235 -6.14 -12.90 -21.58
C LEU A 235 -5.05 -13.76 -20.93
N ASP A 236 -4.58 -14.78 -21.63
CA ASP A 236 -3.56 -15.71 -21.16
C ASP A 236 -2.21 -15.00 -20.95
N ALA A 237 -1.83 -14.09 -21.85
CA ALA A 237 -0.64 -13.25 -21.67
C ALA A 237 -0.76 -12.34 -20.43
N ALA A 238 -1.92 -11.71 -20.21
CA ALA A 238 -2.16 -10.88 -19.04
C ALA A 238 -2.17 -11.70 -17.73
N ALA A 239 -2.80 -12.88 -17.75
CA ALA A 239 -2.82 -13.82 -16.63
C ALA A 239 -1.41 -14.33 -16.28
N GLN A 240 -0.60 -14.67 -17.28
CA GLN A 240 0.79 -15.08 -17.10
C GLN A 240 1.63 -14.00 -16.40
N GLY A 241 1.35 -12.72 -16.69
CA GLY A 241 1.97 -11.59 -16.02
C GLY A 241 1.76 -11.57 -14.51
N LEU A 242 0.56 -11.95 -14.04
CA LEU A 242 0.24 -12.11 -12.61
C LEU A 242 0.83 -13.40 -12.05
N THR A 243 0.71 -14.52 -12.76
CA THR A 243 1.25 -15.81 -12.32
C THR A 243 2.75 -15.73 -12.07
N ARG A 244 3.52 -15.12 -12.97
CA ARG A 244 4.97 -14.89 -12.78
C ARG A 244 5.27 -13.97 -11.59
N PHE A 245 4.42 -12.98 -11.32
CA PHE A 245 4.59 -12.10 -10.17
C PHE A 245 4.44 -12.91 -8.87
N LEU A 246 3.36 -13.68 -8.73
CA LEU A 246 3.06 -14.48 -7.54
C LEU A 246 4.08 -15.60 -7.34
N HIS A 247 4.43 -16.33 -8.40
CA HIS A 247 5.39 -17.43 -8.33
C HIS A 247 6.76 -16.97 -7.84
N ARG A 248 7.29 -15.84 -8.36
CA ARG A 248 8.56 -15.26 -7.89
C ARG A 248 8.51 -14.89 -6.41
N ARG A 249 7.37 -14.38 -5.94
CA ARG A 249 7.19 -13.99 -4.53
C ARG A 249 7.06 -15.19 -3.59
N ARG A 250 6.38 -16.25 -4.02
CA ARG A 250 6.30 -17.51 -3.27
C ARG A 250 7.68 -18.12 -3.04
N ALA A 251 8.51 -18.16 -4.09
CA ALA A 251 9.89 -18.65 -3.99
C ALA A 251 10.74 -17.81 -3.03
N ALA A 252 10.60 -16.48 -3.06
CA ALA A 252 11.37 -15.58 -2.19
C ALA A 252 10.95 -15.64 -0.72
N ALA A 253 9.67 -15.87 -0.44
CA ALA A 253 9.12 -15.79 0.91
C ALA A 253 9.11 -17.14 1.66
N ASN A 254 9.56 -18.23 1.02
CA ASN A 254 9.60 -19.60 1.58
C ASN A 254 8.31 -19.96 2.34
N GLN A 255 7.17 -19.51 1.80
CA GLN A 255 5.87 -19.55 2.49
C GLN A 255 5.47 -21.01 2.70
N SER A 256 5.70 -21.48 3.93
CA SER A 256 5.24 -22.77 4.41
C SER A 256 3.74 -22.65 4.67
N TYR A 257 2.99 -23.62 4.15
CA TYR A 257 1.53 -23.64 4.22
C TYR A 257 1.04 -23.43 5.65
N TRP A 258 0.08 -22.52 5.84
CA TRP A 258 -0.74 -22.52 7.04
C TRP A 258 -1.70 -23.70 6.92
N VAL A 259 -1.37 -24.79 7.61
CA VAL A 259 -2.27 -25.92 7.88
C VAL A 259 -2.57 -25.92 9.36
#